data_AF-A0A7K8XFS5-F1
#
_entry.id   AF-A0A7K8XFS5-F1
#
_cell.length_a   1.000
_cell.length_b   1.000
_cell.length_c   1.000
_cell.angle_alpha   90.00
_cell.angle_beta   90.00
_cell.angle_gamma   90.00
#
_symmetry.space_group_name_H-M   'P 1'
#
loop_
_entity.id
_entity.type
_entity.pdbx_description
1 polymer ?
#
loop_
_entity_poly.entity_id
_entity_poly.type
_entity_poly.pdbx_seq_one_letter_code
_entity_poly.pdbx_strand_id
1 'polypeptide(L)' 'QTLRQLSQRTISTASRRQLENRVPEKQKLFQEDNGIPVHLKGGAMDVVLYRFTTGISLFG' A
#
# COMPACT_ATOMS: atom_id res chain seq x y z
N GLN A 1 13.83 43.81 -12.33
CA GLN A 1 13.07 43.35 -11.14
C GLN A 1 11.92 42.38 -11.48
N THR A 2 11.47 42.28 -12.73
CA THR A 2 10.38 41.41 -13.21
C THR A 2 10.69 39.90 -13.22
N LEU A 3 11.96 39.51 -13.42
CA LEU A 3 12.35 38.08 -13.48
C LEU A 3 12.25 37.36 -12.13
N ARG A 4 12.38 38.08 -11.01
CA ARG A 4 12.25 37.49 -9.66
C ARG A 4 10.82 37.04 -9.35
N GLN A 5 9.80 37.73 -9.89
CA GLN A 5 8.39 37.38 -9.68
C GLN A 5 7.98 36.11 -10.45
N LEU A 6 8.58 35.85 -11.62
CA LEU A 6 8.33 34.62 -12.38
C LEU A 6 8.91 33.38 -11.70
N SER A 7 10.05 33.53 -11.02
CA SER A 7 10.67 32.48 -10.19
C SER A 7 9.86 32.14 -8.94
N GLN A 8 8.98 33.04 -8.49
CA GLN A 8 8.13 32.89 -7.31
C GLN A 8 6.76 32.27 -7.64
N ARG A 9 6.54 31.74 -8.85
CA ARG A 9 5.36 30.91 -9.12
C ARG A 9 5.45 29.66 -8.25
N THR A 10 4.82 29.76 -7.09
CA THR A 10 4.53 28.70 -6.14
C THR A 10 4.16 27.44 -6.90
N ILE A 11 5.03 26.44 -6.87
CA ILE A 11 4.66 25.08 -7.23
C ILE A 11 3.60 24.69 -6.20
N SER A 12 2.33 24.86 -6.59
CA SER A 12 1.20 24.44 -5.78
C SER A 12 1.20 22.93 -5.73
N THR A 13 1.79 22.37 -4.67
CA THR A 13 1.79 20.93 -4.38
C THR A 13 0.43 20.43 -3.87
N ALA A 14 -0.62 21.26 -3.99
CA ALA A 14 -1.97 20.95 -3.53
C ALA A 14 -2.61 19.72 -4.19
N SER A 15 -2.07 19.23 -5.31
CA SER A 15 -2.51 17.96 -5.93
C SER A 15 -2.12 16.70 -5.14
N ARG A 16 -1.15 16.79 -4.21
CA ARG A 16 -0.68 15.63 -3.40
C ARG A 16 -1.54 15.30 -2.18
N ARG A 17 -2.76 15.87 -2.07
CA ARG A 17 -3.69 15.56 -0.97
C ARG A 17 -4.71 14.45 -1.27
N GLN A 18 -4.68 13.81 -2.44
CA GLN A 18 -5.75 12.87 -2.80
C GLN A 18 -5.66 11.47 -2.17
N LEU A 19 -4.53 11.08 -1.57
CA LEU A 19 -4.43 9.80 -0.86
C LEU A 19 -3.59 9.97 0.42
N GLU A 20 -4.17 9.61 1.56
CA GLU A 20 -3.46 9.59 2.84
C GLU A 20 -2.35 8.52 2.81
N ASN A 21 -1.20 8.82 3.40
CA ASN A 21 -0.12 7.85 3.51
C ASN A 21 -0.49 6.75 4.54
N ARG A 22 -0.82 5.56 4.04
CA ARG A 22 -1.16 4.37 4.84
C ARG A 22 0.01 3.39 5.04
N VAL A 23 1.23 3.75 4.61
CA VAL A 23 2.43 2.89 4.77
C VAL A 23 2.67 2.51 6.24
N PRO A 24 2.59 3.42 7.22
CA PRO A 24 2.82 3.06 8.62
C PRO A 24 1.82 2.01 9.16
N GLU A 25 0.56 2.07 8.73
CA GLU A 25 -0.47 1.11 9.12
C GLU A 25 -0.19 -0.28 8.56
N LYS A 26 0.20 -0.34 7.28
CA LYS A 26 0.59 -1.59 6.63
C LYS A 26 1.88 -2.15 7.22
N GLN A 27 2.86 -1.31 7.53
CA GLN A 27 4.07 -1.75 8.23
C GLN A 27 3.74 -2.36 9.59
N LYS A 28 2.87 -1.73 10.38
CA LYS A 28 2.43 -2.28 11.67
C LYS A 28 1.76 -3.65 11.50
N LEU A 29 0.85 -3.79 10.54
CA LEU A 29 0.16 -5.06 10.26
C LEU A 29 1.14 -6.16 9.84
N PHE A 30 2.03 -5.87 8.88
CA PHE A 30 2.96 -6.87 8.35
C PHE A 30 4.19 -7.14 9.22
N GLN A 31 4.46 -6.30 10.22
CA GLN A 31 5.54 -6.49 11.20
C GLN A 31 5.06 -6.99 12.56
N GLU A 32 3.76 -7.14 12.77
CA GLU A 32 3.22 -7.75 13.99
C GLU A 32 3.82 -9.16 14.21
N ASP A 33 4.32 -9.43 15.40
CA ASP A 33 4.94 -10.71 15.75
C ASP A 33 3.88 -11.73 16.18
N ASN A 34 3.08 -12.17 15.21
CA ASN A 34 1.97 -13.11 15.40
C ASN A 34 2.27 -14.51 14.84
N GLY A 35 3.49 -14.76 14.35
CA GLY A 35 3.90 -16.02 13.76
C GLY A 35 3.21 -16.37 12.42
N ILE A 36 2.38 -15.48 11.87
CA ILE A 36 1.66 -15.72 10.61
C ILE A 36 2.65 -15.53 9.45
N PRO A 37 2.71 -16.48 8.49
CA PRO A 37 3.58 -16.34 7.32
C PRO A 37 3.12 -15.18 6.43
N VAL A 38 4.08 -14.52 5.75
CA VAL A 38 3.83 -13.29 4.98
C VAL A 38 2.70 -13.39 3.95
N HIS A 39 2.51 -14.57 3.34
CA HIS A 39 1.49 -14.81 2.31
C HIS A 39 0.07 -15.00 2.87
N LEU A 40 -0.11 -15.04 4.19
CA LEU A 40 -1.42 -15.05 4.87
C LEU A 40 -1.62 -13.82 5.77
N LYS A 41 -0.61 -12.95 5.85
CA LYS A 41 -0.56 -11.86 6.83
C LYS A 41 -1.50 -10.70 6.50
N GLY A 42 -2.03 -10.64 5.28
CA GLY A 42 -3.07 -9.70 4.87
C GLY A 42 -4.48 -10.09 5.33
N GLY A 43 -4.67 -11.30 5.87
CA GLY A 43 -5.90 -11.73 6.55
C GLY A 43 -6.74 -12.75 5.77
N ALA A 44 -8.06 -12.72 5.98
CA ALA A 44 -8.96 -13.77 5.49
C ALA A 44 -8.96 -13.93 3.95
N MET A 45 -8.81 -12.83 3.21
CA MET A 45 -8.76 -12.87 1.75
C MET A 45 -7.55 -13.64 1.23
N ASP A 46 -6.39 -13.53 1.89
CA ASP A 46 -5.18 -14.27 1.51
C ASP A 46 -5.40 -15.77 1.69
N VAL A 47 -6.09 -16.20 2.75
CA VAL A 47 -6.42 -17.61 3.01
C VAL A 47 -7.36 -18.15 1.93
N VAL A 48 -8.39 -17.39 1.57
CA VAL A 48 -9.34 -17.78 0.51
C VAL A 48 -8.61 -17.92 -0.83
N LEU A 49 -7.79 -16.92 -1.18
CA LEU A 49 -7.03 -16.93 -2.42
C LEU A 49 -6.04 -18.10 -2.48
N TYR A 50 -5.29 -18.33 -1.41
CA TYR A 50 -4.35 -19.45 -1.31
C TYR A 50 -5.06 -20.78 -1.54
N ARG A 51 -6.16 -21.05 -0.81
CA ARG A 51 -6.90 -22.30 -0.93
C ARG A 51 -7.51 -22.50 -2.32
N PHE A 52 -8.04 -21.43 -2.91
CA PHE A 52 -8.61 -21.47 -4.24
C PHE A 52 -7.54 -21.80 -5.29
N THR A 53 -6.40 -21.09 -5.25
CA THR A 53 -5.28 -21.35 -6.16
C THR A 53 -4.73 -22.75 -5.98
N THR A 54 -4.49 -23.21 -4.75
CA THR A 54 -4.02 -24.58 -4.49
C THR A 54 -5.04 -25.62 -4.98
N GLY A 55 -6.34 -25.39 -4.79
CA GLY A 55 -7.38 -26.27 -5.30
C GLY A 55 -7.34 -26.40 -6.82
N ILE A 56 -7.22 -25.29 -7.55
CA ILE A 56 -7.08 -25.32 -9.00
C ILE A 56 -5.78 -26.03 -9.40
N SER A 57 -4.65 -25.71 -8.76
CA SER A 57 -3.36 -26.30 -9.14
C SER A 57 -3.26 -27.81 -8.90
N LEU A 58 -4.00 -28.34 -7.92
CA LEU A 58 -3.98 -29.76 -7.60
C LEU A 58 -5.05 -30.56 -8.34
N PHE A 59 -6.17 -29.94 -8.71
CA PHE A 59 -7.34 -30.64 -9.26
C PHE A 59 -7.83 -30.14 -10.63
N GLY A 60 -7.24 -29.06 -11.17
CA GLY A 60 -7.49 -28.56 -12.52
C GLY A 60 -6.49 -29.13 -13.52
#